data_AF-A0A0F9HYJ1-F1
#
_entry.id   AF-A0A0F9HYJ1-F1
#
_cell.length_a   1.000
_cell.length_b   1.000
_cell.length_c   1.000
_cell.angle_alpha   90.00
_cell.angle_beta   90.00
_cell.angle_gamma   90.00
#
_symmetry.space_group_name_H-M   'P 1'
#
loop_
_entity.id
_entity.type
_entity.pdbx_description
1 polymer ?
#
loop_
_entity_poly.entity_id
_entity_poly.type
_entity_poly.pdbx_seq_one_letter_code
_entity_poly.pdbx_strand_id
1 'polypeptide(L)'
;LATSGIVTEAPGLAMTGALAEYIMLDCAGCRSEFTAQNQVYLAGGATTEYRNQCDRSVSTIADMKGLKIRNGAANFGRYAEKLGAVKVAISGGEIYEAMSANAIDCAMVAIPELLSLRLIEVVKSITMGAPGGVFAGTGSANVNLDVWKEMTPEQREVVLHAASQLSADIAVGYVLTEKDAMQQAKDAGIEFIDAAPDLVAATEAFVKEDIGTIGEQYKTSYNVDDVDGKIEKITALIEKWKGLVGPVAEDAAGFDKLLWDQIYSKIDVNSYGLE
;
A
#
# COMPACT_ATOMS: atom_id res chain seq x y z
N LEU A 1 -6.42 -2.37 -8.16
CA LEU A 1 -7.72 -2.34 -7.44
C LEU A 1 -8.00 -0.97 -6.82
N ALA A 2 -7.22 -0.52 -5.82
CA ALA A 2 -7.46 0.79 -5.18
C ALA A 2 -7.46 1.99 -6.15
N THR A 3 -6.64 1.92 -7.20
CA THR A 3 -6.42 2.98 -8.19
C THR A 3 -7.05 2.68 -9.55
N SER A 4 -8.00 1.73 -9.60
CA SER A 4 -8.67 1.27 -10.83
C SER A 4 -10.19 1.26 -10.63
N GLY A 5 -10.98 1.45 -11.68
CA GLY A 5 -12.44 1.50 -11.56
C GLY A 5 -12.92 2.88 -11.08
N ILE A 6 -13.73 2.95 -10.03
CA ILE A 6 -14.05 4.23 -9.38
C ILE A 6 -12.73 4.90 -8.99
N VAL A 7 -12.49 6.15 -9.36
CA VAL A 7 -11.26 6.85 -8.97
C VAL A 7 -11.50 7.53 -7.62
N THR A 8 -10.59 7.32 -6.68
CA THR A 8 -10.54 8.07 -5.42
C THR A 8 -9.23 8.85 -5.39
N GLU A 9 -9.27 10.06 -4.82
CA GLU A 9 -8.07 10.87 -4.61
C GLU A 9 -7.24 10.37 -3.42
N ALA A 10 -7.78 9.45 -2.60
CA ALA A 10 -7.14 8.90 -1.41
C ALA A 10 -7.10 7.36 -1.42
N PRO A 11 -6.47 6.72 -2.43
CA PRO A 11 -6.44 5.26 -2.55
C PRO A 11 -5.70 4.57 -1.40
N GLY A 12 -4.74 5.26 -0.78
CA GLY A 12 -4.06 4.78 0.43
C GLY A 12 -5.01 4.64 1.61
N LEU A 13 -5.83 5.66 1.88
CA LEU A 13 -6.85 5.60 2.94
C LEU A 13 -7.88 4.51 2.63
N ALA A 14 -8.31 4.40 1.37
CA ALA A 14 -9.28 3.39 0.98
C ALA A 14 -8.76 1.97 1.24
N MET A 15 -7.50 1.69 0.87
CA MET A 15 -6.87 0.39 1.13
C MET A 15 -6.61 0.16 2.62
N THR A 16 -6.25 1.21 3.36
CA THR A 16 -6.04 1.15 4.83
C THR A 16 -7.32 0.67 5.53
N GLY A 17 -8.46 1.32 5.25
CA GLY A 17 -9.74 0.92 5.82
C GLY A 17 -10.21 -0.46 5.34
N ALA A 18 -10.06 -0.76 4.06
CA ALA A 18 -10.49 -2.05 3.49
C ALA A 18 -9.74 -3.23 4.10
N LEU A 19 -8.41 -3.14 4.24
CA LEU A 19 -7.62 -4.20 4.85
C LEU A 19 -7.85 -4.33 6.35
N ALA A 20 -7.96 -3.22 7.07
CA ALA A 20 -8.27 -3.24 8.49
C ALA A 20 -9.65 -3.90 8.73
N GLU A 21 -10.69 -3.52 7.99
CA GLU A 21 -12.02 -4.13 8.09
C GLU A 21 -11.96 -5.62 7.76
N TYR A 22 -11.28 -5.99 6.67
CA TYR A 22 -11.15 -7.38 6.26
C TYR A 22 -10.45 -8.25 7.31
N ILE A 23 -9.27 -7.82 7.78
CA ILE A 23 -8.47 -8.61 8.73
C ILE A 23 -9.17 -8.68 10.09
N MET A 24 -9.65 -7.55 10.60
CA MET A 24 -10.17 -7.48 11.96
C MET A 24 -11.57 -8.08 12.10
N LEU A 25 -12.43 -7.95 11.08
CA LEU A 25 -13.82 -8.40 11.16
C LEU A 25 -14.09 -9.67 10.35
N ASP A 26 -13.58 -9.76 9.12
CA ASP A 26 -14.05 -10.77 8.16
C ASP A 26 -13.09 -11.97 7.96
N CYS A 27 -11.82 -11.86 8.33
CA CYS A 27 -10.80 -12.88 8.04
C CYS A 27 -10.24 -13.55 9.30
N ALA A 28 -10.98 -14.52 9.84
CA ALA A 28 -10.50 -15.32 10.98
C ALA A 28 -9.14 -16.01 10.68
N GLY A 29 -8.96 -16.57 9.47
CA GLY A 29 -7.70 -17.18 9.07
C GLY A 29 -6.52 -16.20 9.10
N CYS A 30 -6.73 -14.94 8.71
CA CYS A 30 -5.69 -13.89 8.78
C CYS A 30 -5.30 -13.62 10.24
N ARG A 31 -6.29 -13.54 11.14
CA ARG A 31 -6.02 -13.34 12.58
C ARG A 31 -5.28 -14.53 13.17
N SER A 32 -5.65 -15.75 12.78
CA SER A 32 -4.94 -16.97 13.18
C SER A 32 -3.49 -17.01 12.68
N GLU A 33 -3.20 -16.52 11.47
CA GLU A 33 -1.82 -16.39 11.00
C GLU A 33 -0.99 -15.40 11.82
N PHE A 34 -1.58 -14.26 12.24
CA PHE A 34 -0.91 -13.32 13.15
C PHE A 34 -0.66 -13.94 14.53
N THR A 35 -1.67 -14.60 15.13
CA THR A 35 -1.50 -15.21 16.45
C THR A 35 -0.49 -16.35 16.44
N ALA A 36 -0.42 -17.13 15.36
CA ALA A 36 0.62 -18.15 15.14
C ALA A 36 2.04 -17.56 15.12
N GLN A 37 2.18 -16.27 14.85
CA GLN A 37 3.45 -15.53 14.88
C GLN A 37 3.65 -14.72 16.17
N ASN A 38 2.89 -14.99 17.24
CA ASN A 38 2.91 -14.25 18.50
C ASN A 38 2.55 -12.75 18.32
N GLN A 39 1.59 -12.46 17.44
CA GLN A 39 1.13 -11.11 17.14
C GLN A 39 -0.40 -10.98 17.20
N VAL A 40 -0.86 -9.80 17.58
CA VAL A 40 -2.23 -9.33 17.42
C VAL A 40 -2.20 -8.14 16.46
N TYR A 41 -2.88 -8.29 15.33
CA TYR A 41 -3.03 -7.19 14.38
C TYR A 41 -4.06 -6.19 14.89
N LEU A 42 -3.65 -4.94 15.05
CA LEU A 42 -4.53 -3.86 15.50
C LEU A 42 -4.71 -2.76 14.46
N ALA A 43 -3.70 -2.49 13.63
CA ALA A 43 -3.83 -1.52 12.55
C ALA A 43 -2.75 -1.73 11.49
N GLY A 44 -3.04 -1.21 10.30
CA GLY A 44 -2.06 -1.01 9.25
C GLY A 44 -2.11 0.41 8.71
N GLY A 45 -1.41 0.63 7.62
CA GLY A 45 -1.46 1.87 6.86
C GLY A 45 -0.97 1.62 5.44
N ALA A 46 -1.39 2.48 4.53
CA ALA A 46 -0.95 2.43 3.15
C ALA A 46 -0.33 3.75 2.70
N THR A 47 0.61 3.64 1.77
CA THR A 47 1.21 4.79 1.09
C THR A 47 0.20 5.48 0.16
N THR A 48 0.56 6.65 -0.36
CA THR A 48 -0.03 7.13 -1.63
C THR A 48 0.38 6.22 -2.80
N GLU A 49 -0.09 6.55 -4.00
CA GLU A 49 0.15 5.72 -5.17
C GLU A 49 1.65 5.61 -5.50
N TYR A 50 2.07 4.41 -5.89
CA TYR A 50 3.40 4.21 -6.42
C TYR A 50 3.52 4.84 -7.82
N ARG A 51 4.67 5.47 -8.06
CA ARG A 51 5.09 6.06 -9.33
C ARG A 51 6.40 5.44 -9.76
N ASN A 52 6.67 5.42 -11.06
CA ASN A 52 8.02 5.13 -11.53
C ASN A 52 8.90 6.36 -11.31
N GLN A 53 9.82 6.28 -10.36
CA GLN A 53 10.81 7.32 -10.11
C GLN A 53 12.15 6.86 -10.68
N CYS A 54 12.64 7.56 -11.69
CA CYS A 54 13.73 7.09 -12.56
C CYS A 54 14.87 8.11 -12.66
N ASP A 55 16.06 7.62 -12.98
CA ASP A 55 17.26 8.44 -13.27
C ASP A 55 17.25 9.09 -14.67
N ARG A 56 16.22 8.80 -15.47
CA ARG A 56 15.97 9.24 -16.85
C ARG A 56 14.47 9.21 -17.16
N SER A 57 14.04 9.99 -18.15
CA SER A 57 12.65 10.07 -18.60
C SER A 57 12.12 8.71 -19.09
N VAL A 58 10.95 8.31 -18.59
CA VAL A 58 10.24 7.07 -18.94
C VAL A 58 8.76 7.38 -19.10
N SER A 59 8.18 7.08 -20.27
CA SER A 59 6.77 7.40 -20.56
C SER A 59 6.02 6.27 -21.27
N THR A 60 6.68 5.46 -22.08
CA THR A 60 6.07 4.41 -22.91
C THR A 60 6.42 3.01 -22.41
N ILE A 61 5.74 1.98 -22.94
CA ILE A 61 6.15 0.58 -22.70
C ILE A 61 7.56 0.33 -23.27
N ALA A 62 7.89 0.95 -24.40
CA ALA A 62 9.20 0.78 -25.02
C ALA A 62 10.33 1.26 -24.10
N ASP A 63 10.12 2.37 -23.39
CA ASP A 63 11.10 2.92 -22.44
C ASP A 63 11.32 1.98 -21.24
N MET A 64 10.31 1.22 -20.83
CA MET A 64 10.40 0.27 -19.70
C MET A 64 11.29 -0.93 -20.00
N LYS A 65 11.47 -1.29 -21.28
CA LYS A 65 12.15 -2.54 -21.66
C LYS A 65 13.62 -2.54 -21.23
N GLY A 66 13.99 -3.56 -20.46
CA GLY A 66 15.35 -3.76 -19.97
C GLY A 66 15.75 -2.86 -18.78
N LEU A 67 14.89 -1.93 -18.33
CA LEU A 67 15.15 -1.15 -17.12
C LEU A 67 15.20 -2.06 -15.91
N LYS A 68 16.18 -1.84 -15.04
CA LYS A 68 16.26 -2.50 -13.73
C LYS A 68 15.43 -1.70 -12.75
N ILE A 69 14.23 -2.20 -12.42
CA ILE A 69 13.26 -1.48 -11.60
C ILE A 69 13.15 -2.12 -10.24
N ARG A 70 13.47 -1.33 -9.20
CA ARG A 70 13.24 -1.73 -7.82
C ARG A 70 11.75 -1.85 -7.56
N ASN A 71 11.34 -2.96 -6.96
CA ASN A 71 9.97 -3.22 -6.53
C ASN A 71 9.92 -3.61 -5.05
N GLY A 72 8.89 -3.12 -4.34
CA GLY A 72 8.69 -3.37 -2.90
C GLY A 72 7.70 -4.50 -2.58
N ALA A 73 7.00 -5.04 -3.59
CA ALA A 73 6.05 -6.15 -3.41
C ALA A 73 5.95 -7.00 -4.70
N ALA A 74 5.51 -8.25 -4.54
CA ALA A 74 5.52 -9.25 -5.61
C ALA A 74 4.69 -8.85 -6.83
N ASN A 75 3.56 -8.17 -6.64
CA ASN A 75 2.72 -7.66 -7.73
C ASN A 75 3.45 -6.61 -8.58
N PHE A 76 4.22 -5.70 -7.96
CA PHE A 76 5.05 -4.74 -8.70
C PHE A 76 6.20 -5.45 -9.44
N GLY A 77 6.78 -6.50 -8.85
CA GLY A 77 7.77 -7.33 -9.53
C GLY A 77 7.21 -7.99 -10.80
N ARG A 78 6.01 -8.58 -10.72
CA ARG A 78 5.31 -9.17 -11.89
C ARG A 78 4.93 -8.11 -12.93
N TYR A 79 4.51 -6.92 -12.48
CA TYR A 79 4.24 -5.79 -13.36
C TYR A 79 5.48 -5.40 -14.18
N ALA A 80 6.64 -5.24 -13.53
CA ALA A 80 7.89 -4.93 -14.20
C ALA A 80 8.24 -6.00 -15.26
N GLU A 81 8.19 -7.28 -14.90
CA GLU A 81 8.47 -8.39 -15.82
C GLU A 81 7.50 -8.43 -17.01
N LYS A 82 6.19 -8.19 -16.77
CA LYS A 82 5.16 -8.16 -17.82
C LYS A 82 5.45 -7.08 -18.87
N LEU A 83 6.01 -5.95 -18.47
CA LEU A 83 6.36 -4.84 -19.36
C LEU A 83 7.76 -4.96 -19.98
N GLY A 84 8.48 -6.06 -19.70
CA GLY A 84 9.81 -6.32 -20.23
C GLY A 84 10.94 -5.62 -19.47
N ALA A 85 10.66 -5.08 -18.27
CA ALA A 85 11.66 -4.59 -17.35
C ALA A 85 12.26 -5.75 -16.52
N VAL A 86 13.43 -5.52 -15.93
CA VAL A 86 14.09 -6.44 -15.00
C VAL A 86 13.68 -6.07 -13.59
N LYS A 87 12.99 -6.97 -12.89
CA LYS A 87 12.63 -6.75 -11.49
C LYS A 87 13.87 -6.84 -10.59
N VAL A 88 14.04 -5.88 -9.68
CA VAL A 88 15.07 -5.91 -8.63
C VAL A 88 14.41 -5.82 -7.26
N ALA A 89 14.56 -6.85 -6.44
CA ALA A 89 13.97 -6.91 -5.10
C ALA A 89 15.03 -6.59 -4.04
N ILE A 90 15.04 -5.34 -3.58
CA ILE A 90 15.87 -4.85 -2.47
C ILE A 90 15.01 -4.03 -1.50
N SER A 91 15.50 -3.86 -0.27
CA SER A 91 14.77 -3.09 0.75
C SER A 91 14.66 -1.61 0.36
N GLY A 92 13.70 -0.90 0.97
CA GLY A 92 13.51 0.54 0.71
C GLY A 92 14.74 1.37 1.06
N GLY A 93 15.41 1.02 2.16
CA GLY A 93 16.62 1.72 2.63
C GLY A 93 17.83 1.57 1.72
N GLU A 94 17.81 0.66 0.74
CA GLU A 94 18.91 0.44 -0.21
C GLU A 94 18.69 1.13 -1.57
N ILE A 95 17.53 1.79 -1.77
CA ILE A 95 17.18 2.39 -3.07
C ILE A 95 18.17 3.49 -3.44
N TYR A 96 18.50 4.37 -2.50
CA TYR A 96 19.38 5.52 -2.76
C TYR A 96 20.76 5.07 -3.26
N GLU A 97 21.39 4.13 -2.55
CA GLU A 97 22.70 3.60 -2.88
C GLU A 97 22.64 2.84 -4.22
N ALA A 98 21.59 2.06 -4.44
CA ALA A 98 21.42 1.31 -5.68
C ALA A 98 21.23 2.24 -6.90
N MET A 99 20.48 3.34 -6.77
CA MET A 99 20.34 4.33 -7.84
C MET A 99 21.66 5.09 -8.04
N SER A 100 22.30 5.55 -6.96
CA SER A 100 23.58 6.28 -7.01
C SER A 100 24.69 5.47 -7.69
N ALA A 101 24.71 4.15 -7.46
CA ALA A 101 25.65 3.23 -8.07
C ALA A 101 25.25 2.78 -9.48
N ASN A 102 24.13 3.26 -10.02
CA ASN A 102 23.51 2.81 -11.28
C ASN A 102 23.21 1.29 -11.29
N ALA A 103 23.02 0.68 -10.12
CA ALA A 103 22.63 -0.70 -9.97
C ALA A 103 21.17 -0.91 -10.37
N ILE A 104 20.31 0.08 -10.15
CA ILE A 104 18.93 0.17 -10.66
C ILE A 104 18.72 1.47 -11.44
N ASP A 105 17.79 1.45 -12.39
CA ASP A 105 17.45 2.62 -13.22
C ASP A 105 16.24 3.38 -12.65
N CYS A 106 15.30 2.65 -12.05
CA CYS A 106 14.09 3.21 -11.46
C CYS A 106 13.71 2.50 -10.16
N ALA A 107 12.87 3.16 -9.37
CA ALA A 107 12.15 2.57 -8.25
C ALA A 107 10.64 2.83 -8.39
N MET A 108 9.84 1.78 -8.19
CA MET A 108 8.41 1.93 -7.93
C MET A 108 8.21 2.18 -6.44
N VAL A 109 7.94 3.44 -6.09
CA VAL A 109 7.72 3.94 -4.73
C VAL A 109 6.76 5.13 -4.76
N ALA A 110 6.18 5.49 -3.62
CA ALA A 110 5.34 6.67 -3.52
C ALA A 110 6.21 7.95 -3.54
N ILE A 111 5.60 9.09 -3.87
CA ILE A 111 6.32 10.37 -3.98
C ILE A 111 6.93 10.84 -2.64
N PRO A 112 6.29 10.63 -1.47
CA PRO A 112 6.90 10.97 -0.17
C PRO A 112 8.30 10.40 0.07
N GLU A 113 8.62 9.25 -0.53
CA GLU A 113 9.94 8.61 -0.43
C GLU A 113 11.07 9.43 -1.05
N LEU A 114 10.77 10.41 -1.91
CA LEU A 114 11.77 11.40 -2.34
C LEU A 114 12.45 12.09 -1.16
N LEU A 115 11.69 12.37 -0.11
CA LEU A 115 12.16 13.06 1.07
C LEU A 115 12.68 12.07 2.11
N SER A 116 11.89 11.06 2.47
CA SER A 116 12.23 10.14 3.56
C SER A 116 13.44 9.25 3.26
N LEU A 117 13.68 8.94 1.98
CA LEU A 117 14.82 8.15 1.51
C LEU A 117 15.85 8.99 0.73
N ARG A 118 15.70 10.32 0.72
CA ARG A 118 16.55 11.27 -0.03
C ARG A 118 16.68 10.96 -1.51
N LEU A 119 15.67 10.32 -2.11
CA LEU A 119 15.70 9.99 -3.54
C LEU A 119 15.65 11.24 -4.44
N ILE A 120 15.28 12.39 -3.89
CA ILE A 120 15.32 13.69 -4.57
C ILE A 120 16.69 14.05 -5.16
N GLU A 121 17.78 13.47 -4.65
CA GLU A 121 19.14 13.73 -5.15
C GLU A 121 19.51 12.86 -6.37
N VAL A 122 18.79 11.75 -6.60
CA VAL A 122 19.16 10.71 -7.59
C VAL A 122 18.07 10.46 -8.63
N VAL A 123 16.83 10.88 -8.38
CA VAL A 123 15.71 10.82 -9.30
C VAL A 123 15.74 12.02 -10.24
N LYS A 124 15.51 11.80 -11.54
CA LYS A 124 15.41 12.87 -12.54
C LYS A 124 14.03 12.98 -13.17
N SER A 125 13.23 11.92 -13.15
CA SER A 125 11.85 11.97 -13.61
C SER A 125 10.92 11.07 -12.81
N ILE A 126 9.64 11.46 -12.77
CA ILE A 126 8.55 10.72 -12.14
C ILE A 126 7.46 10.50 -13.20
N THR A 127 7.16 9.23 -13.50
CA THR A 127 6.05 8.88 -14.38
C THR A 127 4.73 8.87 -13.60
N MET A 128 3.79 9.73 -14.00
CA MET A 128 2.44 9.81 -13.48
C MET A 128 1.50 8.85 -14.24
N GLY A 129 0.46 8.35 -13.58
CA GLY A 129 -0.51 7.43 -14.19
C GLY A 129 -0.04 5.97 -14.34
N ALA A 130 1.21 5.65 -13.97
CA ALA A 130 1.72 4.28 -13.89
C ALA A 130 2.84 4.15 -12.83
N PRO A 131 3.01 2.98 -12.17
CA PRO A 131 2.12 1.81 -12.20
C PRO A 131 0.80 2.03 -11.45
N GLY A 132 0.71 3.07 -10.62
CA GLY A 132 -0.38 3.21 -9.65
C GLY A 132 -0.30 2.13 -8.57
N GLY A 133 -1.42 1.81 -7.95
CA GLY A 133 -1.46 0.94 -6.78
C GLY A 133 -0.80 1.59 -5.56
N VAL A 134 -1.03 1.00 -4.39
CA VAL A 134 -0.47 1.46 -3.11
C VAL A 134 0.30 0.32 -2.48
N PHE A 135 1.23 0.63 -1.58
CA PHE A 135 1.78 -0.37 -0.68
C PHE A 135 1.00 -0.33 0.64
N ALA A 136 0.41 -1.47 1.01
CA ALA A 136 -0.46 -1.59 2.18
C ALA A 136 -0.13 -2.84 3.02
N GLY A 137 1.16 -3.20 3.06
CA GLY A 137 1.64 -4.41 3.74
C GLY A 137 2.06 -4.23 5.20
N THR A 138 1.91 -3.03 5.77
CA THR A 138 2.45 -2.71 7.10
C THR A 138 1.44 -3.01 8.20
N GLY A 139 1.82 -3.82 9.19
CA GLY A 139 1.11 -3.98 10.48
C GLY A 139 1.59 -2.94 11.50
N SER A 140 1.24 -1.67 11.28
CA SER A 140 1.82 -0.52 11.97
C SER A 140 1.58 -0.49 13.49
N ALA A 141 0.55 -1.19 13.98
CA ALA A 141 0.22 -1.25 15.40
C ALA A 141 0.16 -2.70 15.94
N ASN A 142 0.88 -3.64 15.34
CA ASN A 142 0.90 -5.02 15.83
C ASN A 142 1.47 -5.07 17.25
N VAL A 143 0.80 -5.81 18.14
CA VAL A 143 1.23 -6.03 19.52
C VAL A 143 1.60 -7.49 19.71
N ASN A 144 2.62 -7.75 20.52
CA ASN A 144 2.96 -9.11 20.92
C ASN A 144 1.76 -9.79 21.63
N LEU A 145 1.45 -11.03 21.26
CA LEU A 145 0.26 -11.72 21.78
C LEU A 145 0.32 -11.97 23.29
N ASP A 146 1.50 -12.30 23.84
CA ASP A 146 1.66 -12.49 25.28
C ASP A 146 1.41 -11.19 26.06
N VAL A 147 2.00 -10.09 25.59
CA VAL A 147 1.77 -8.75 26.16
C VAL A 147 0.29 -8.36 26.05
N TRP A 148 -0.36 -8.64 24.92
CA TRP A 148 -1.79 -8.38 24.74
C TRP A 148 -2.64 -9.18 25.73
N LYS A 149 -2.28 -10.44 26.02
CA LYS A 149 -2.98 -11.31 26.98
C LYS A 149 -2.83 -10.82 28.43
N GLU A 150 -1.71 -10.18 28.77
CA GLU A 150 -1.47 -9.59 30.10
C GLU A 150 -2.24 -8.29 30.34
N MET A 151 -2.67 -7.59 29.28
CA MET A 151 -3.44 -6.35 29.42
C MET A 151 -4.81 -6.57 30.06
N THR A 152 -5.25 -5.58 30.85
CA THR A 152 -6.65 -5.45 31.26
C THR A 152 -7.53 -5.06 30.06
N PRO A 153 -8.85 -5.32 30.09
CA PRO A 153 -9.76 -4.86 29.05
C PRO A 153 -9.65 -3.35 28.78
N GLU A 154 -9.51 -2.53 29.83
CA GLU A 154 -9.37 -1.08 29.71
C GLU A 154 -8.06 -0.69 29.00
N GLN A 155 -6.96 -1.39 29.28
CA GLN A 155 -5.69 -1.17 28.57
C GLN A 155 -5.78 -1.55 27.10
N ARG A 156 -6.45 -2.66 26.78
CA ARG A 156 -6.67 -3.09 25.38
C ARG A 156 -7.50 -2.06 24.62
N GLU A 157 -8.53 -1.49 25.24
CA GLU A 157 -9.36 -0.45 24.63
C GLU A 157 -8.55 0.82 24.32
N VAL A 158 -7.69 1.26 25.25
CA VAL A 158 -6.78 2.40 25.00
C VAL A 158 -5.83 2.12 23.85
N VAL A 159 -5.24 0.93 23.80
CA VAL A 159 -4.33 0.54 22.71
C VAL A 159 -5.07 0.46 21.38
N LEU A 160 -6.33 0.00 21.39
CA LEU A 160 -7.17 -0.07 20.19
C LEU A 160 -7.48 1.34 19.64
N HIS A 161 -7.78 2.31 20.51
CA HIS A 161 -7.91 3.72 20.12
C HIS A 161 -6.62 4.27 19.51
N ALA A 162 -5.47 4.02 20.15
CA ALA A 162 -4.18 4.46 19.63
C ALA A 162 -3.84 3.82 18.28
N ALA A 163 -4.22 2.56 18.06
CA ALA A 163 -4.03 1.87 16.79
C ALA A 163 -4.85 2.49 15.65
N SER A 164 -6.13 2.82 15.92
CA SER A 164 -6.99 3.54 14.96
C SER A 164 -6.40 4.90 14.58
N GLN A 165 -5.99 5.68 15.59
CA GLN A 165 -5.37 6.98 15.38
C GLN A 165 -4.08 6.86 14.56
N LEU A 166 -3.19 5.92 14.91
CA LEU A 166 -1.93 5.70 14.19
C LEU A 166 -2.18 5.32 12.72
N SER A 167 -3.20 4.49 12.46
CA SER A 167 -3.60 4.12 11.10
C SER A 167 -3.99 5.35 10.28
N ALA A 168 -4.77 6.25 10.89
CA ALA A 168 -5.22 7.46 10.25
C ALA A 168 -4.08 8.46 10.00
N ASP A 169 -3.25 8.68 11.02
CA ASP A 169 -2.08 9.57 10.95
C ASP A 169 -1.10 9.13 9.86
N ILE A 170 -0.87 7.83 9.71
CA ILE A 170 -0.02 7.30 8.63
C ILE A 170 -0.64 7.60 7.26
N ALA A 171 -1.89 7.17 7.04
CA ALA A 171 -2.50 7.25 5.72
C ALA A 171 -2.68 8.71 5.25
N VAL A 172 -3.15 9.59 6.13
CA VAL A 172 -3.30 11.02 5.84
C VAL A 172 -1.93 11.70 5.77
N GLY A 173 -0.99 11.32 6.63
CA GLY A 173 0.38 11.83 6.61
C GLY A 173 1.07 11.61 5.26
N TYR A 174 0.85 10.46 4.61
CA TYR A 174 1.33 10.20 3.26
C TYR A 174 0.74 11.18 2.24
N VAL A 175 -0.57 11.45 2.29
CA VAL A 175 -1.24 12.41 1.38
C VAL A 175 -0.66 13.83 1.57
N LEU A 176 -0.51 14.27 2.81
CA LEU A 176 0.02 15.59 3.12
C LEU A 176 1.50 15.73 2.72
N THR A 177 2.29 14.69 2.97
CA THR A 177 3.72 14.66 2.60
C THR A 177 3.89 14.60 1.10
N GLU A 178 3.00 13.93 0.36
CA GLU A 178 3.08 13.85 -1.10
C GLU A 178 2.96 15.23 -1.73
N LYS A 179 2.08 16.10 -1.22
CA LYS A 179 1.95 17.48 -1.72
C LYS A 179 3.24 18.27 -1.58
N ASP A 180 3.88 18.18 -0.42
CA ASP A 180 5.14 18.85 -0.14
C ASP A 180 6.28 18.28 -1.01
N ALA A 181 6.39 16.95 -1.05
CA ALA A 181 7.38 16.24 -1.86
C ALA A 181 7.24 16.55 -3.36
N MET A 182 6.02 16.68 -3.89
CA MET A 182 5.79 17.11 -5.27
C MET A 182 6.32 18.52 -5.53
N GLN A 183 6.15 19.45 -4.59
CA GLN A 183 6.65 20.81 -4.75
C GLN A 183 8.18 20.83 -4.69
N GLN A 184 8.79 20.15 -3.71
CA GLN A 184 10.24 20.05 -3.60
C GLN A 184 10.87 19.38 -4.82
N ALA A 185 10.24 18.34 -5.38
CA ALA A 185 10.69 17.71 -6.62
C ALA A 185 10.73 18.68 -7.79
N LYS A 186 9.69 19.52 -7.96
CA LYS A 186 9.66 20.56 -9.00
C LYS A 186 10.77 21.59 -8.80
N ASP A 187 10.99 22.04 -7.57
CA ASP A 187 12.03 23.00 -7.23
C ASP A 187 13.44 22.43 -7.45
N ALA A 188 13.61 21.11 -7.28
CA ALA A 188 14.83 20.38 -7.60
C ALA A 188 15.00 20.08 -9.11
N GLY A 189 14.03 20.45 -9.96
CA GLY A 189 14.07 20.25 -11.40
C GLY A 189 13.76 18.82 -11.86
N ILE A 190 13.09 18.02 -11.03
CA ILE A 190 12.63 16.67 -11.40
C ILE A 190 11.45 16.80 -12.37
N GLU A 191 11.54 16.07 -13.49
CA GLU A 191 10.52 16.08 -14.54
C GLU A 191 9.31 15.21 -14.14
N PHE A 192 8.10 15.77 -14.23
CA PHE A 192 6.86 15.00 -14.11
C PHE A 192 6.37 14.66 -15.51
N ILE A 193 6.23 13.37 -15.79
CA ILE A 193 5.91 12.85 -17.13
C ILE A 193 4.64 12.02 -17.04
N ASP A 194 3.66 12.27 -17.89
CA ASP A 194 2.49 11.41 -17.97
C ASP A 194 2.82 10.10 -18.69
N ALA A 195 2.33 8.98 -18.16
CA ALA A 195 2.37 7.69 -18.86
C ALA A 195 1.65 7.81 -20.21
N ALA A 196 2.31 7.36 -21.26
CA ALA A 196 1.75 7.32 -22.59
C ALA A 196 0.58 6.32 -22.65
N PRO A 197 -0.35 6.46 -23.62
CA PRO A 197 -1.55 5.63 -23.70
C PRO A 197 -1.28 4.12 -23.75
N ASP A 198 -0.15 3.70 -24.33
CA ASP A 198 0.25 2.29 -24.35
C ASP A 198 0.57 1.78 -22.93
N LEU A 199 1.36 2.53 -22.17
CA LEU A 199 1.73 2.18 -20.79
C LEU A 199 0.51 2.19 -19.86
N VAL A 200 -0.40 3.15 -20.03
CA VAL A 200 -1.68 3.19 -19.30
C VAL A 200 -2.51 1.94 -19.62
N ALA A 201 -2.73 1.63 -20.89
CA ALA A 201 -3.52 0.47 -21.30
C ALA A 201 -2.92 -0.86 -20.82
N ALA A 202 -1.59 -1.00 -20.87
CA ALA A 202 -0.91 -2.19 -20.36
C ALA A 202 -1.00 -2.30 -18.83
N THR A 203 -0.98 -1.18 -18.12
CA THR A 203 -1.17 -1.15 -16.67
C THR A 203 -2.59 -1.58 -16.28
N GLU A 204 -3.61 -1.07 -16.96
CA GLU A 204 -5.00 -1.49 -16.72
C GLU A 204 -5.24 -2.97 -17.04
N ALA A 205 -4.66 -3.47 -18.15
CA ALA A 205 -4.73 -4.88 -18.51
C ALA A 205 -4.05 -5.75 -17.45
N PHE A 206 -2.84 -5.38 -17.01
CA PHE A 206 -2.13 -6.08 -15.96
C PHE A 206 -2.95 -6.16 -14.67
N VAL A 207 -3.55 -5.05 -14.21
CA VAL A 207 -4.35 -5.04 -12.98
C VAL A 207 -5.51 -6.04 -13.04
N LYS A 208 -6.14 -6.22 -14.21
CA LYS A 208 -7.24 -7.18 -14.41
C LYS A 208 -6.73 -8.63 -14.45
N GLU A 209 -5.64 -8.87 -15.18
CA GLU A 209 -5.03 -10.19 -15.34
C GLU A 209 -4.40 -10.70 -14.03
N ASP A 210 -3.74 -9.82 -13.28
CA ASP A 210 -2.97 -10.19 -12.09
C ASP A 210 -3.86 -10.69 -10.96
N ILE A 211 -5.14 -10.32 -10.91
CA ILE A 211 -6.10 -10.87 -9.95
C ILE A 211 -6.22 -12.40 -10.11
N GLY A 212 -6.28 -12.90 -11.34
CA GLY A 212 -6.30 -14.33 -11.62
C GLY A 212 -4.98 -15.01 -11.25
N THR A 213 -3.85 -14.35 -11.51
CA THR A 213 -2.52 -14.85 -11.12
C THR A 213 -2.38 -14.93 -9.59
N ILE A 214 -2.83 -13.91 -8.87
CA ILE A 214 -2.91 -13.88 -7.41
C ILE A 214 -3.81 -15.04 -6.94
N GLY A 215 -5.02 -15.17 -7.49
CA GLY A 215 -5.94 -16.23 -7.12
C GLY A 215 -5.31 -17.62 -7.22
N GLU A 216 -4.64 -17.91 -8.33
CA GLU A 216 -3.94 -19.18 -8.54
C GLU A 216 -2.78 -19.39 -7.55
N GLN A 217 -1.96 -18.35 -7.32
CA GLN A 217 -0.84 -18.43 -6.37
C GLN A 217 -1.32 -18.69 -4.94
N TYR A 218 -2.39 -18.03 -4.51
CA TYR A 218 -2.97 -18.24 -3.17
C TYR A 218 -3.55 -19.65 -3.00
N LYS A 219 -4.16 -20.22 -4.05
CA LYS A 219 -4.65 -21.60 -4.04
C LYS A 219 -3.51 -22.62 -4.01
N THR A 220 -2.48 -22.43 -4.84
CA THR A 220 -1.47 -23.47 -5.12
C THR A 220 -0.21 -23.38 -4.26
N SER A 221 0.27 -22.17 -3.98
CA SER A 221 1.55 -21.94 -3.31
C SER A 221 1.37 -21.70 -1.81
N TYR A 222 0.23 -21.11 -1.43
CA TYR A 222 -0.06 -20.73 -0.04
C TYR A 222 -1.18 -21.58 0.60
N ASN A 223 -1.84 -22.45 -0.16
CA ASN A 223 -2.92 -23.32 0.29
C ASN A 223 -4.03 -22.56 1.05
N VAL A 224 -4.38 -21.37 0.56
CA VAL A 224 -5.45 -20.56 1.15
C VAL A 224 -6.80 -21.12 0.68
N ASP A 225 -7.71 -21.32 1.63
CA ASP A 225 -9.08 -21.74 1.35
C ASP A 225 -9.94 -20.58 0.83
N ASP A 226 -10.98 -20.89 0.05
CA ASP A 226 -11.99 -19.93 -0.43
C ASP A 226 -11.42 -18.65 -1.07
N VAL A 227 -10.35 -18.80 -1.87
CA VAL A 227 -9.66 -17.65 -2.48
C VAL A 227 -10.58 -16.76 -3.31
N ASP A 228 -11.52 -17.34 -4.04
CA ASP A 228 -12.44 -16.57 -4.89
C ASP A 228 -13.39 -15.70 -4.04
N GLY A 229 -13.95 -16.26 -2.96
CA GLY A 229 -14.78 -15.50 -2.01
C GLY A 229 -13.98 -14.41 -1.29
N LYS A 230 -12.71 -14.66 -0.96
CA LYS A 230 -11.82 -13.65 -0.37
C LYS A 230 -11.53 -12.51 -1.35
N ILE A 231 -11.26 -12.81 -2.63
CA ILE A 231 -11.07 -11.79 -3.67
C ILE A 231 -12.32 -10.93 -3.84
N GLU A 232 -13.50 -11.55 -3.91
CA GLU A 232 -14.78 -10.83 -4.01
C GLU A 232 -14.97 -9.88 -2.82
N LYS A 233 -14.78 -10.40 -1.60
CA LYS A 233 -14.95 -9.63 -0.36
C LYS A 233 -13.99 -8.44 -0.26
N ILE A 234 -12.70 -8.65 -0.53
CA ILE A 234 -11.69 -7.57 -0.50
C ILE A 234 -12.01 -6.52 -1.57
N THR A 235 -12.41 -6.96 -2.77
CA THR A 235 -12.78 -6.03 -3.85
C THR A 235 -13.98 -5.17 -3.45
N ALA A 236 -15.01 -5.78 -2.86
CA ALA A 236 -16.19 -5.05 -2.37
C ALA A 236 -15.83 -4.06 -1.25
N LEU A 237 -14.94 -4.43 -0.32
CA LEU A 237 -14.46 -3.54 0.72
C LEU A 237 -13.67 -2.36 0.13
N ILE A 238 -12.79 -2.61 -0.84
CA ILE A 238 -12.06 -1.53 -1.52
C ILE A 238 -13.04 -0.53 -2.15
N GLU A 239 -14.06 -0.99 -2.87
CA GLU A 239 -15.07 -0.09 -3.47
C GLU A 239 -15.89 0.67 -2.40
N LYS A 240 -16.29 0.00 -1.31
CA LYS A 240 -16.93 0.66 -0.16
C LYS A 240 -16.06 1.80 0.36
N TRP A 241 -14.80 1.53 0.66
CA TRP A 241 -13.89 2.50 1.26
C TRP A 241 -13.53 3.64 0.32
N LYS A 242 -13.40 3.37 -0.99
CA LYS A 242 -13.22 4.43 -2.00
C LYS A 242 -14.35 5.46 -1.97
N GLY A 243 -15.58 5.03 -1.70
CA GLY A 243 -16.74 5.92 -1.54
C GLY A 243 -16.80 6.68 -0.21
N LEU A 244 -16.01 6.31 0.80
CA LEU A 244 -16.07 6.91 2.14
C LEU A 244 -14.94 7.91 2.42
N VAL A 245 -13.75 7.70 1.83
CA VAL A 245 -12.53 8.40 2.27
C VAL A 245 -12.36 9.81 1.70
N GLY A 246 -13.06 10.15 0.61
CA GLY A 246 -12.90 11.45 -0.07
C GLY A 246 -13.02 12.67 0.88
N PRO A 247 -14.08 12.77 1.70
CA PRO A 247 -14.24 13.90 2.63
C PRO A 247 -13.17 14.02 3.72
N VAL A 248 -12.39 12.96 3.98
CA VAL A 248 -11.37 12.90 5.05
C VAL A 248 -9.95 12.68 4.51
N ALA A 249 -9.74 12.88 3.20
CA ALA A 249 -8.46 12.62 2.54
C ALA A 249 -7.26 13.33 3.17
N GLU A 250 -7.49 14.48 3.79
CA GLU A 250 -6.48 15.34 4.43
C GLU A 250 -6.77 15.59 5.91
N ASP A 251 -7.72 14.85 6.49
CA ASP A 251 -8.18 15.03 7.87
C ASP A 251 -7.95 13.74 8.67
N ALA A 252 -6.82 13.68 9.37
CA ALA A 252 -6.46 12.51 10.18
C ALA A 252 -7.48 12.23 11.29
N ALA A 253 -8.01 13.26 11.94
CA ALA A 253 -9.02 13.09 12.99
C ALA A 253 -10.35 12.60 12.41
N GLY A 254 -10.75 13.13 11.25
CA GLY A 254 -11.92 12.66 10.52
C GLY A 254 -11.78 11.21 10.05
N PHE A 255 -10.60 10.83 9.56
CA PHE A 255 -10.33 9.46 9.12
C PHE A 255 -10.24 8.47 10.29
N ASP A 256 -9.64 8.86 11.42
CA ASP A 256 -9.66 8.07 12.67
C ASP A 256 -11.10 7.81 13.12
N LYS A 257 -11.95 8.85 13.16
CA LYS A 257 -13.36 8.69 13.49
C LYS A 257 -14.07 7.72 12.52
N LEU A 258 -13.81 7.84 11.22
CA LEU A 258 -14.39 6.95 10.21
C LEU A 258 -13.95 5.49 10.43
N LEU A 259 -12.66 5.25 10.67
CA LEU A 259 -12.12 3.94 11.02
C LEU A 259 -12.80 3.38 12.27
N TRP A 260 -12.95 4.20 13.31
CA TRP A 260 -13.60 3.80 14.55
C TRP A 260 -15.05 3.36 14.34
N ASP A 261 -15.85 4.19 13.66
CA ASP A 261 -17.26 3.90 13.38
C ASP A 261 -17.43 2.65 12.49
N GLN A 262 -16.54 2.44 11.53
CA GLN A 262 -16.63 1.34 10.57
C GLN A 262 -16.01 0.04 11.07
N ILE A 263 -15.04 0.07 11.99
CA ILE A 263 -14.24 -1.10 12.34
C ILE A 263 -14.11 -1.24 13.85
N TYR A 264 -13.37 -0.33 14.49
CA TYR A 264 -12.85 -0.56 15.85
C TYR A 264 -13.95 -0.61 16.91
N SER A 265 -15.02 0.16 16.75
CA SER A 265 -16.20 0.11 17.64
C SER A 265 -16.92 -1.25 17.66
N LYS A 266 -16.60 -2.16 16.74
CA LYS A 266 -17.18 -3.51 16.63
C LYS A 266 -16.29 -4.59 17.27
N ILE A 267 -15.12 -4.22 17.77
CA ILE A 267 -14.16 -5.14 18.38
C ILE A 267 -14.48 -5.32 19.85
N ASP A 268 -14.68 -6.57 20.27
CA ASP A 268 -14.75 -6.92 21.69
C ASP A 268 -13.35 -7.19 22.24
N VAL A 269 -12.84 -6.26 23.05
CA VAL A 269 -11.51 -6.34 23.68
C VAL A 269 -11.37 -7.50 24.69
N ASN A 270 -12.48 -8.15 25.08
CA ASN A 270 -12.46 -9.31 25.97
C ASN A 270 -12.26 -10.63 25.22
N SER A 271 -12.32 -10.62 23.88
CA SER A 271 -12.18 -11.82 23.06
C SER A 271 -11.19 -11.65 21.91
N TYR A 272 -11.03 -10.44 21.36
CA TYR A 272 -10.16 -10.19 20.22
C TYR A 272 -8.68 -10.51 20.53
N GLY A 273 -8.10 -11.44 19.76
CA GLY A 273 -6.70 -11.85 19.94
C GLY A 273 -6.42 -12.62 21.23
N LEU A 274 -7.44 -13.21 21.87
CA LEU A 274 -7.29 -13.99 23.11
C LEU A 274 -7.60 -15.48 22.95
N GLU A 275 -7.96 -15.88 21.72
CA GLU A 275 -8.13 -17.27 21.30
C GLU A 275 -6.81 -18.08 21.29
#